data_AF-A0A817AUP0-F1
#
_entry.id   AF-A0A817AUP0-F1
#
_cell.length_a   1.000
_cell.length_b   1.000
_cell.length_c   1.000
_cell.angle_alpha   90.00
_cell.angle_beta   90.00
_cell.angle_gamma   90.00
#
_symmetry.space_group_name_H-M   'P 1'
#
loop_
_entity.id
_entity.type
_entity.pdbx_description
1 polymer ?
#
loop_
_entity_poly.entity_id
_entity_poly.type
_entity_poly.pdbx_seq_one_letter_code
_entity_poly.pdbx_strand_id
1 'polypeptide(L)'
;MAKEESFTKLPVINFSRFLNGSAKERQEVADEIGDACRRVGFFYLSDHGISQDLQDRVFAESKKFFALPLEEKLKLKKAGPICFPGYIPLCTERISRLGDYKEVFNCVHELPADDEYYQMQGADLYKGNVWPDNLPTFRRTIYDEYLTAMIDLADKVMESYALTLQLPADWFKPITRKPIAVARLAYYPSFSCELSQDQLSCGAHTDDNGVTLLMQQEGVCGLQVKNGQGEWIDAVPIHGTIVVNIGDLVERWSNGHFKATEHRVLMQPGVERYSAIVFHTPDYHATIECCVKDEIPKYPAIIAGDFIKNRGEAHSKPLDQWTDNEQNLISAEEYSLKLRADVNQKH
;
A
#
# COMPACT_ATOMS: atom_id res chain seq x y z
N MET A 1 21.74 -20.56 12.95
CA MET A 1 20.51 -19.88 12.49
C MET A 1 20.09 -18.96 13.62
N ALA A 2 20.15 -17.64 13.43
CA ALA A 2 19.54 -16.73 14.39
C ALA A 2 18.05 -17.06 14.46
N LYS A 3 17.48 -17.23 15.65
CA LYS A 3 16.02 -17.29 15.80
C LYS A 3 15.48 -16.00 15.19
N GLU A 4 14.71 -16.08 14.12
CA GLU A 4 13.96 -14.92 13.66
C GLU A 4 13.11 -14.43 14.84
N GLU A 5 13.24 -13.14 15.16
CA GLU A 5 12.57 -12.59 16.32
C GLU A 5 11.05 -12.62 16.11
N SER A 6 10.34 -13.11 17.11
CA SER A 6 8.89 -13.24 17.08
C SER A 6 8.27 -12.07 17.82
N PHE A 7 7.50 -11.27 17.11
CA PHE A 7 6.63 -10.26 17.71
C PHE A 7 5.21 -10.80 17.84
N THR A 8 4.47 -10.28 18.82
CA THR A 8 3.05 -10.58 19.08
C THR A 8 2.18 -9.34 19.00
N LYS A 9 2.77 -8.17 18.77
CA LYS A 9 2.10 -6.88 18.54
C LYS A 9 3.02 -5.95 17.75
N LEU A 10 2.44 -5.03 17.00
CA LEU A 10 3.18 -3.97 16.32
C LEU A 10 3.51 -2.84 17.32
N PRO A 11 4.70 -2.22 17.23
CA PRO A 11 5.05 -1.07 18.06
C PRO A 11 4.25 0.17 17.66
N VAL A 12 4.00 1.05 18.62
CA VAL A 12 3.40 2.38 18.41
C VAL A 12 4.48 3.42 18.70
N ILE A 13 4.73 4.30 17.74
CA ILE A 13 5.79 5.29 17.78
C ILE A 13 5.16 6.68 17.73
N ASN A 14 5.57 7.56 18.64
CA ASN A 14 5.14 8.94 18.65
C ASN A 14 6.02 9.78 17.72
N PHE A 15 5.45 10.25 16.62
CA PHE A 15 6.20 10.95 15.58
C PHE A 15 6.37 12.45 15.84
N SER A 16 5.67 13.03 16.82
CA SER A 16 5.73 14.46 17.11
C SER A 16 7.15 14.95 17.43
N ARG A 17 7.93 14.12 18.14
CA ARG A 17 9.34 14.39 18.46
C ARG A 17 10.24 14.36 17.23
N PHE A 18 9.91 13.57 16.22
CA PHE A 18 10.63 13.60 14.94
C PHE A 18 10.30 14.86 14.13
N LEU A 19 9.04 15.29 14.16
CA LEU A 19 8.57 16.45 13.42
C LEU A 19 9.02 17.79 14.03
N ASN A 20 8.97 17.91 15.35
CA ASN A 20 9.09 19.19 16.06
C ASN A 20 10.24 19.23 17.09
N GLY A 21 10.93 18.12 17.30
CA GLY A 21 11.98 18.00 18.31
C GLY A 21 13.35 18.48 17.84
N SER A 22 14.28 18.50 18.78
CA SER A 22 15.71 18.70 18.56
C SER A 22 16.34 17.58 17.72
N ALA A 23 17.53 17.80 17.18
CA ALA A 23 18.27 16.77 16.43
C ALA A 23 18.46 15.46 17.22
N LYS A 24 18.62 15.57 18.54
CA LYS A 24 18.72 14.39 19.42
C LYS A 24 17.40 13.63 19.49
N GLU A 25 16.29 14.31 19.72
CA GLU A 25 14.96 13.68 19.77
C GLU A 25 14.56 13.06 18.43
N ARG A 26 14.94 13.71 17.32
CA ARG A 26 14.77 13.13 15.98
C ARG A 26 15.55 11.83 15.80
N GLN A 27 16.80 11.78 16.27
CA GLN A 27 17.60 10.55 16.23
C GLN A 27 17.00 9.45 17.12
N GLU A 28 16.55 9.78 18.33
CA GLU A 28 15.90 8.81 19.23
C GLU A 28 14.67 8.17 18.58
N VAL A 29 13.80 8.97 17.92
CA VAL A 29 12.65 8.43 17.20
C VAL A 29 13.08 7.63 15.96
N ALA A 30 14.13 8.06 15.25
CA ALA A 30 14.67 7.28 14.14
C ALA A 30 15.17 5.91 14.62
N ASP A 31 15.85 5.84 15.77
CA ASP A 31 16.31 4.58 16.35
C ASP A 31 15.14 3.65 16.71
N GLU A 32 14.05 4.19 17.29
CA GLU A 32 12.79 3.45 17.55
C GLU A 32 12.18 2.88 16.26
N ILE A 33 12.13 3.69 15.19
CA ILE A 33 11.64 3.27 13.86
C ILE A 33 12.55 2.19 13.29
N GLY A 34 13.87 2.37 13.39
CA GLY A 34 14.86 1.42 12.93
C GLY A 34 14.71 0.05 13.56
N ASP A 35 14.47 0.00 14.87
CA ASP A 35 14.21 -1.24 15.58
C ASP A 35 12.90 -1.88 15.12
N ALA A 36 11.84 -1.11 14.90
CA ALA A 36 10.61 -1.63 14.30
C ALA A 36 10.83 -2.19 12.89
N CYS A 37 11.58 -1.49 12.03
CA CYS A 37 11.91 -1.93 10.67
C CYS A 37 12.76 -3.20 10.63
N ARG A 38 13.71 -3.38 11.57
CA ARG A 38 14.55 -4.59 11.68
C ARG A 38 13.76 -5.80 12.19
N ARG A 39 12.91 -5.58 13.19
CA ARG A 39 12.22 -6.66 13.94
C ARG A 39 10.90 -7.09 13.31
N VAL A 40 10.17 -6.13 12.73
CA VAL A 40 8.77 -6.28 12.36
C VAL A 40 8.49 -5.82 10.93
N GLY A 41 9.18 -4.78 10.45
CA GLY A 41 8.86 -4.16 9.15
C GLY A 41 7.55 -3.35 9.14
N PHE A 42 6.84 -3.31 10.26
CA PHE A 42 5.55 -2.64 10.47
C PHE A 42 5.55 -1.90 11.82
N PHE A 43 4.88 -0.75 11.88
CA PHE A 43 4.63 0.01 13.10
C PHE A 43 3.43 0.94 12.95
N TYR A 44 2.89 1.43 14.06
CA TYR A 44 1.94 2.54 14.08
C TYR A 44 2.68 3.85 14.31
N LEU A 45 2.36 4.87 13.52
CA LEU A 45 2.69 6.24 13.83
C LEU A 45 1.51 6.92 14.50
N SER A 46 1.77 7.54 15.65
CA SER A 46 0.87 8.46 16.36
C SER A 46 1.44 9.88 16.27
N ASP A 47 0.60 10.90 16.44
CA ASP A 47 0.99 12.32 16.36
C ASP A 47 1.77 12.66 15.08
N HIS A 48 1.36 12.07 13.96
CA HIS A 48 2.01 12.16 12.64
C HIS A 48 1.66 13.44 11.87
N GLY A 49 0.80 14.30 12.40
CA GLY A 49 0.46 15.60 11.81
C GLY A 49 -0.68 15.60 10.78
N ILE A 50 -1.23 14.43 10.42
CA ILE A 50 -2.44 14.38 9.56
C ILE A 50 -3.68 14.54 10.44
N SER A 51 -4.44 15.61 10.22
CA SER A 51 -5.63 15.93 11.04
C SER A 51 -6.69 14.83 10.97
N GLN A 52 -7.35 14.57 12.09
CA GLN A 52 -8.48 13.62 12.14
C GLN A 52 -9.61 14.01 11.16
N ASP A 53 -9.87 15.32 11.01
CA ASP A 53 -10.89 15.84 10.08
C ASP A 53 -10.61 15.45 8.61
N LEU A 54 -9.35 15.52 8.16
CA LEU A 54 -8.98 14.99 6.84
C LEU A 54 -9.16 13.47 6.74
N GLN A 55 -8.76 12.73 7.78
CA GLN A 55 -8.92 11.27 7.80
C GLN A 55 -10.40 10.86 7.69
N ASP A 56 -11.27 11.53 8.44
CA ASP A 56 -12.72 11.31 8.43
C ASP A 56 -13.33 11.63 7.06
N ARG A 57 -12.92 12.75 6.43
CA ARG A 57 -13.35 13.09 5.07
C ARG A 57 -12.92 12.05 4.04
N VAL A 58 -11.70 11.54 4.12
CA VAL A 58 -11.20 10.49 3.22
C VAL A 58 -12.07 9.24 3.32
N PHE A 59 -12.37 8.76 4.53
CA PHE A 59 -13.27 7.63 4.71
C PHE A 59 -14.69 7.92 4.24
N ALA A 60 -15.21 9.13 4.47
CA ALA A 60 -16.53 9.52 4.00
C ALA A 60 -16.62 9.53 2.45
N GLU A 61 -15.62 10.09 1.76
CA GLU A 61 -15.54 10.09 0.30
C GLU A 61 -15.33 8.68 -0.26
N SER A 62 -14.51 7.85 0.39
CA SER A 62 -14.35 6.44 0.03
C SER A 62 -15.68 5.67 0.10
N LYS A 63 -16.44 5.83 1.18
CA LYS A 63 -17.76 5.22 1.34
C LYS A 63 -18.74 5.66 0.24
N LYS A 64 -18.81 6.97 -0.04
CA LYS A 64 -19.65 7.51 -1.13
C LYS A 64 -19.27 6.90 -2.48
N PHE A 65 -17.98 6.79 -2.78
CA PHE A 65 -17.49 6.21 -4.02
C PHE A 65 -17.88 4.74 -4.18
N PHE A 66 -17.63 3.91 -3.17
CA PHE A 66 -17.92 2.47 -3.28
C PHE A 66 -19.42 2.15 -3.25
N ALA A 67 -20.23 3.06 -2.71
CA ALA A 67 -21.70 3.01 -2.76
C ALA A 67 -22.28 3.43 -4.13
N LEU A 68 -21.49 3.95 -5.06
CA LEU A 68 -21.96 4.23 -6.41
C LEU A 68 -22.42 2.95 -7.12
N PRO A 69 -23.42 3.03 -8.03
CA PRO A 69 -23.78 1.92 -8.88
C PRO A 69 -22.56 1.36 -9.62
N LEU A 70 -22.49 0.04 -9.77
CA LEU A 70 -21.35 -0.62 -10.41
C LEU A 70 -21.06 -0.04 -11.81
N GLU A 71 -22.10 0.30 -12.57
CA GLU A 71 -21.98 0.91 -13.90
C GLU A 71 -21.22 2.25 -13.86
N GLU A 72 -21.46 3.09 -12.85
CA GLU A 72 -20.74 4.35 -12.66
C GLU A 72 -19.28 4.10 -12.27
N LYS A 73 -19.02 3.15 -11.37
CA LYS A 73 -17.64 2.76 -11.01
C LYS A 73 -16.87 2.22 -12.22
N LEU A 74 -17.52 1.41 -13.05
CA LEU A 74 -16.90 0.81 -14.25
C LEU A 74 -16.50 1.82 -15.33
N LYS A 75 -17.14 3.00 -15.40
CA LYS A 75 -16.70 4.10 -16.30
C LYS A 75 -15.29 4.58 -15.97
N LEU A 76 -14.83 4.39 -14.73
CA LEU A 76 -13.51 4.79 -14.24
C LEU A 76 -12.48 3.66 -14.33
N LYS A 77 -12.84 2.50 -14.87
CA LYS A 77 -11.88 1.40 -15.08
C LYS A 77 -10.93 1.76 -16.22
N LYS A 78 -9.62 1.60 -15.98
CA LYS A 78 -8.59 1.70 -17.02
C LYS A 78 -7.95 0.35 -17.30
N ALA A 79 -7.47 0.17 -18.52
CA ALA A 79 -6.60 -0.95 -18.85
C ALA A 79 -5.17 -0.66 -18.35
N GLY A 80 -4.49 -1.68 -17.85
CA GLY A 80 -3.11 -1.59 -17.37
C GLY A 80 -2.86 -2.41 -16.10
N PRO A 81 -1.62 -2.39 -15.59
CA PRO A 81 -1.26 -2.95 -14.29
C PRO A 81 -2.12 -2.42 -13.14
N ILE A 82 -2.24 -3.20 -12.07
CA ILE A 82 -3.15 -2.91 -10.96
C ILE A 82 -2.77 -1.70 -10.09
N CYS A 83 -1.58 -1.14 -10.30
CA CYS A 83 -1.13 0.12 -9.69
C CYS A 83 -1.56 1.35 -10.50
N PHE A 84 -2.16 1.19 -11.68
CA PHE A 84 -2.59 2.29 -12.53
C PHE A 84 -3.84 2.99 -11.97
N PRO A 85 -4.06 4.27 -12.32
CA PRO A 85 -5.20 5.03 -11.81
C PRO A 85 -6.54 4.48 -12.29
N GLY A 86 -7.57 4.69 -11.48
CA GLY A 86 -8.95 4.32 -11.77
C GLY A 86 -9.50 3.19 -10.90
N TYR A 87 -10.67 2.69 -11.30
CA TYR A 87 -11.42 1.67 -10.58
C TYR A 87 -10.99 0.25 -10.96
N ILE A 88 -10.79 -0.59 -9.94
CA ILE A 88 -10.46 -2.01 -10.05
C ILE A 88 -11.61 -2.81 -9.41
N PRO A 89 -12.37 -3.58 -10.23
CA PRO A 89 -13.52 -4.33 -9.73
C PRO A 89 -13.16 -5.46 -8.77
N LEU A 90 -14.16 -5.91 -8.02
CA LEU A 90 -14.09 -7.07 -7.12
C LEU A 90 -13.46 -8.31 -7.80
N CYS A 91 -12.53 -8.97 -7.10
CA CYS A 91 -11.81 -10.17 -7.55
C CYS A 91 -10.94 -9.96 -8.80
N THR A 92 -10.61 -8.71 -9.16
CA THR A 92 -9.73 -8.42 -10.30
C THR A 92 -8.25 -8.53 -9.93
N GLU A 93 -7.84 -8.06 -8.75
CA GLU A 93 -6.48 -8.22 -8.25
C GLU A 93 -6.26 -9.66 -7.77
N ARG A 94 -5.20 -10.32 -8.23
CA ARG A 94 -4.96 -11.74 -8.00
C ARG A 94 -3.67 -11.97 -7.24
N ILE A 95 -3.68 -11.57 -5.96
CA ILE A 95 -2.70 -12.05 -4.98
C ILE A 95 -3.18 -13.41 -4.46
N SER A 96 -4.48 -13.52 -4.15
CA SER A 96 -5.16 -14.80 -3.92
C SER A 96 -5.43 -15.53 -5.25
N ARG A 97 -5.40 -16.86 -5.25
CA ARG A 97 -5.63 -17.70 -6.44
C ARG A 97 -6.95 -17.39 -7.14
N LEU A 98 -8.03 -17.22 -6.38
CA LEU A 98 -9.36 -16.92 -6.92
C LEU A 98 -9.63 -15.40 -7.11
N GLY A 99 -8.64 -14.55 -6.84
CA GLY A 99 -8.78 -13.10 -6.81
C GLY A 99 -9.20 -12.59 -5.43
N ASP A 100 -8.63 -11.44 -5.05
CA ASP A 100 -8.85 -10.80 -3.77
C ASP A 100 -10.27 -10.26 -3.65
N TYR A 101 -10.92 -10.53 -2.52
CA TYR A 101 -12.28 -10.08 -2.25
C TYR A 101 -12.31 -8.61 -1.80
N LYS A 102 -11.93 -7.71 -2.71
CA LYS A 102 -11.95 -6.26 -2.53
C LYS A 102 -12.19 -5.50 -3.83
N GLU A 103 -12.82 -4.35 -3.74
CA GLU A 103 -12.87 -3.32 -4.77
C GLU A 103 -11.81 -2.26 -4.46
N VAL A 104 -11.21 -1.66 -5.48
CA VAL A 104 -10.15 -0.65 -5.32
C VAL A 104 -10.38 0.56 -6.22
N PHE A 105 -10.02 1.74 -5.75
CA PHE A 105 -9.82 2.93 -6.56
C PHE A 105 -8.40 3.48 -6.33
N ASN A 106 -7.66 3.72 -7.41
CA ASN A 106 -6.34 4.33 -7.35
C ASN A 106 -6.36 5.74 -7.96
N CYS A 107 -5.59 6.66 -7.39
CA CYS A 107 -5.09 7.83 -8.11
C CYS A 107 -3.58 7.99 -7.88
N VAL A 108 -2.86 8.39 -8.94
CA VAL A 108 -1.41 8.54 -8.95
C VAL A 108 -1.02 10.02 -8.80
N HIS A 109 0.13 10.31 -8.21
CA HIS A 109 0.70 11.66 -8.19
C HIS A 109 1.09 12.05 -9.63
N GLU A 110 0.36 13.01 -10.20
CA GLU A 110 0.58 13.46 -11.56
C GLU A 110 1.66 14.53 -11.62
N LEU A 111 2.56 14.38 -12.59
CA LEU A 111 3.50 15.45 -12.94
C LEU A 111 2.85 16.44 -13.92
N PRO A 112 3.36 17.67 -14.03
CA PRO A 112 2.93 18.61 -15.08
C PRO A 112 3.03 17.99 -16.47
N ALA A 113 2.08 18.33 -17.36
CA ALA A 113 1.99 17.71 -18.69
C ALA A 113 3.19 18.02 -19.61
N ASP A 114 3.96 19.07 -19.29
CA ASP A 114 5.20 19.48 -19.96
C ASP A 114 6.46 18.90 -19.29
N ASP A 115 6.32 18.10 -18.23
CA ASP A 115 7.43 17.43 -17.58
C ASP A 115 8.07 16.38 -18.50
N GLU A 116 9.40 16.31 -18.50
CA GLU A 116 10.17 15.38 -19.33
C GLU A 116 9.76 13.90 -19.13
N TYR A 117 9.30 13.53 -17.93
CA TYR A 117 8.86 12.17 -17.60
C TYR A 117 7.66 11.72 -18.43
N TYR A 118 6.85 12.65 -18.98
CA TYR A 118 5.73 12.30 -19.87
C TYR A 118 6.19 11.67 -21.19
N GLN A 119 7.47 11.86 -21.57
CA GLN A 119 8.08 11.30 -22.78
C GLN A 119 9.01 10.11 -22.49
N MET A 120 9.15 9.70 -21.23
CA MET A 120 10.03 8.62 -20.81
C MET A 120 9.28 7.31 -20.61
N GLN A 121 10.04 6.22 -20.46
CA GLN A 121 9.50 4.96 -19.99
C GLN A 121 8.87 5.16 -18.61
N GLY A 122 7.69 4.57 -18.40
CA GLY A 122 6.97 4.69 -17.13
C GLY A 122 6.08 5.91 -16.97
N ALA A 123 5.92 6.73 -18.01
CA ALA A 123 5.06 7.93 -18.00
C ALA A 123 3.64 7.67 -17.46
N ASP A 124 3.09 6.48 -17.68
CA ASP A 124 1.73 6.10 -17.23
C ASP A 124 1.58 6.01 -15.70
N LEU A 125 2.68 5.95 -14.95
CA LEU A 125 2.69 6.01 -13.49
C LEU A 125 2.56 7.45 -12.95
N TYR A 126 2.62 8.46 -13.83
CA TYR A 126 2.59 9.88 -13.47
C TYR A 126 1.43 10.65 -14.13
N LYS A 127 0.43 9.95 -14.68
CA LYS A 127 -0.66 10.59 -15.41
C LYS A 127 -1.92 9.75 -15.50
N GLY A 128 -3.00 10.42 -15.87
CA GLY A 128 -4.21 9.77 -16.34
C GLY A 128 -5.15 9.37 -15.20
N ASN A 129 -5.15 10.13 -14.12
CA ASN A 129 -6.20 10.05 -13.11
C ASN A 129 -7.58 10.24 -13.76
N VAL A 130 -8.56 9.51 -13.26
CA VAL A 130 -9.97 9.58 -13.67
C VAL A 130 -10.82 9.78 -12.43
N TRP A 131 -11.88 10.59 -12.55
CA TRP A 131 -12.65 11.06 -11.40
C TRP A 131 -14.15 10.82 -11.62
N PRO A 132 -14.90 10.46 -10.56
CA PRO A 132 -16.35 10.36 -10.63
C PRO A 132 -16.98 11.75 -10.82
N ASP A 133 -17.78 11.93 -11.88
CA ASP A 133 -18.45 13.21 -12.18
C ASP A 133 -19.50 13.61 -11.11
N ASN A 134 -20.06 12.63 -10.41
CA ASN A 134 -21.14 12.81 -9.43
C ASN A 134 -20.64 13.01 -7.99
N LEU A 135 -19.32 13.03 -7.74
CA LEU A 135 -18.74 13.30 -6.42
C LEU A 135 -17.79 14.51 -6.50
N PRO A 136 -18.32 15.74 -6.44
CA PRO A 136 -17.54 16.96 -6.73
C PRO A 136 -16.40 17.23 -5.73
N THR A 137 -16.49 16.72 -4.52
CA THR A 137 -15.47 16.87 -3.46
C THR A 137 -14.41 15.77 -3.47
N PHE A 138 -14.62 14.70 -4.24
CA PHE A 138 -13.83 13.48 -4.17
C PHE A 138 -12.38 13.73 -4.61
N ARG A 139 -12.18 14.32 -5.79
CA ARG A 139 -10.84 14.68 -6.28
C ARG A 139 -10.09 15.55 -5.27
N ARG A 140 -10.73 16.63 -4.81
CA ARG A 140 -10.09 17.57 -3.87
C ARG A 140 -9.65 16.85 -2.59
N THR A 141 -10.52 16.04 -2.01
CA THR A 141 -10.24 15.36 -0.74
C THR A 141 -9.15 14.29 -0.90
N ILE A 142 -9.27 13.43 -1.91
CA ILE A 142 -8.39 12.27 -2.07
C ILE A 142 -7.03 12.67 -2.68
N TYR A 143 -7.03 13.58 -3.66
CA TYR A 143 -5.84 13.94 -4.41
C TYR A 143 -5.16 15.19 -3.85
N ASP A 144 -5.85 16.32 -3.85
CA ASP A 144 -5.25 17.62 -3.52
C ASP A 144 -4.91 17.74 -2.02
N GLU A 145 -5.67 17.08 -1.15
CA GLU A 145 -5.48 17.14 0.31
C GLU A 145 -4.79 15.87 0.84
N TYR A 146 -5.41 14.69 0.68
CA TYR A 146 -4.91 13.44 1.27
C TYR A 146 -3.60 12.94 0.67
N LEU A 147 -3.54 12.72 -0.65
CA LEU A 147 -2.33 12.20 -1.28
C LEU A 147 -1.15 13.15 -1.05
N THR A 148 -1.33 14.46 -1.20
CA THR A 148 -0.30 15.46 -0.92
C THR A 148 0.22 15.36 0.51
N ALA A 149 -0.67 15.37 1.51
CA ALA A 149 -0.25 15.32 2.91
C ALA A 149 0.45 14.00 3.29
N MET A 150 0.05 12.89 2.65
CA MET A 150 0.67 11.58 2.87
C MET A 150 2.02 11.44 2.17
N ILE A 151 2.23 12.08 1.01
CA ILE A 151 3.57 12.18 0.39
C ILE A 151 4.51 12.92 1.32
N ASP A 152 4.09 14.08 1.86
CA ASP A 152 4.91 14.84 2.82
C ASP A 152 5.26 14.01 4.07
N LEU A 153 4.31 13.22 4.58
CA LEU A 153 4.56 12.30 5.71
C LEU A 153 5.52 11.18 5.32
N ALA A 154 5.38 10.59 4.13
CA ALA A 154 6.26 9.53 3.64
C ALA A 154 7.70 10.02 3.51
N ASP A 155 7.92 11.25 3.04
CA ASP A 155 9.24 11.87 2.99
C ASP A 155 9.87 11.99 4.39
N LYS A 156 9.07 12.35 5.41
CA LYS A 156 9.56 12.39 6.80
C LYS A 156 9.90 11.01 7.35
N VAL A 157 9.13 9.99 6.99
CA VAL A 157 9.46 8.60 7.33
C VAL A 157 10.76 8.18 6.63
N MET A 158 10.95 8.54 5.36
CA MET A 158 12.21 8.29 4.64
C MET A 158 13.42 9.00 5.28
N GLU A 159 13.25 10.24 5.77
CA GLU A 159 14.30 10.93 6.54
C GLU A 159 14.70 10.12 7.81
N SER A 160 13.74 9.46 8.48
CA SER A 160 14.01 8.63 9.65
C SER A 160 14.77 7.34 9.30
N TYR A 161 14.50 6.74 8.13
CA TYR A 161 15.24 5.59 7.63
C TYR A 161 16.70 5.97 7.34
N ALA A 162 16.93 7.15 6.75
CA ALA A 162 18.28 7.62 6.47
C ALA A 162 19.10 7.77 7.77
N LEU A 163 18.51 8.42 8.79
CA LEU A 163 19.16 8.58 10.10
C LEU A 163 19.46 7.24 10.78
N THR A 164 18.52 6.28 10.69
CA THR A 164 18.72 4.92 11.22
C THR A 164 19.91 4.20 10.55
N LEU A 165 20.07 4.41 9.25
CA LEU A 165 21.15 3.83 8.45
C LEU A 165 22.45 4.66 8.53
N GLN A 166 22.52 5.64 9.44
CA GLN A 166 23.66 6.54 9.63
C GLN A 166 24.02 7.35 8.38
N LEU A 167 23.01 7.70 7.59
CA LEU A 167 23.10 8.57 6.42
C LEU A 167 22.65 9.99 6.78
N PRO A 168 23.01 11.01 5.98
CA PRO A 168 22.40 12.34 6.09
C PRO A 168 20.87 12.25 6.04
N ALA A 169 20.16 13.04 6.85
CA ALA A 169 18.70 12.98 6.94
C ALA A 169 18.00 13.19 5.57
N ASP A 170 18.62 13.94 4.66
CA ASP A 170 18.11 14.25 3.33
C ASP A 170 18.62 13.30 2.22
N TRP A 171 19.27 12.19 2.57
CA TRP A 171 19.88 11.27 1.62
C TRP A 171 18.92 10.78 0.53
N PHE A 172 17.66 10.50 0.87
CA PHE A 172 16.65 10.04 -0.10
C PHE A 172 16.02 11.15 -0.94
N LYS A 173 16.12 12.43 -0.54
CA LYS A 173 15.48 13.56 -1.26
C LYS A 173 15.85 13.64 -2.74
N PRO A 174 17.13 13.51 -3.15
CA PRO A 174 17.46 13.53 -4.59
C PRO A 174 16.89 12.35 -5.37
N ILE A 175 16.47 11.27 -4.70
CA ILE A 175 15.96 10.02 -5.29
C ILE A 175 14.42 9.98 -5.30
N THR A 176 13.78 10.90 -4.58
CA THR A 176 12.33 11.02 -4.38
C THR A 176 11.85 12.42 -4.79
N ARG A 177 12.47 13.02 -5.82
CA ARG A 177 12.07 14.36 -6.31
C ARG A 177 10.73 14.34 -7.04
N LYS A 178 10.44 13.24 -7.73
CA LYS A 178 9.25 12.96 -8.51
C LYS A 178 8.81 11.55 -8.13
N PRO A 179 8.42 11.32 -6.87
CA PRO A 179 8.15 9.97 -6.38
C PRO A 179 6.97 9.38 -7.15
N ILE A 180 7.03 8.09 -7.45
CA ILE A 180 5.84 7.36 -7.88
C ILE A 180 4.98 7.15 -6.63
N ALA A 181 3.98 8.01 -6.45
CA ALA A 181 3.06 7.93 -5.33
C ALA A 181 1.64 7.57 -5.79
N VAL A 182 1.01 6.60 -5.12
CA VAL A 182 -0.34 6.13 -5.44
C VAL A 182 -1.18 6.14 -4.18
N ALA A 183 -2.26 6.93 -4.19
CA ALA A 183 -3.34 6.78 -3.21
C ALA A 183 -4.29 5.69 -3.68
N ARG A 184 -4.47 4.68 -2.83
CA ARG A 184 -5.35 3.53 -3.04
C ARG A 184 -6.43 3.52 -1.97
N LEU A 185 -7.68 3.66 -2.39
CA LEU A 185 -8.84 3.36 -1.55
C LEU A 185 -9.23 1.90 -1.77
N ALA A 186 -9.42 1.14 -0.71
CA ALA A 186 -9.83 -0.26 -0.77
C ALA A 186 -11.10 -0.46 0.05
N TYR A 187 -12.07 -1.16 -0.55
CA TYR A 187 -13.30 -1.57 0.09
C TYR A 187 -13.41 -3.09 0.03
N TYR A 188 -13.65 -3.68 1.20
CA TYR A 188 -13.85 -5.11 1.40
C TYR A 188 -15.34 -5.32 1.70
N PRO A 189 -16.15 -5.76 0.73
CA PRO A 189 -17.58 -5.94 0.94
C PRO A 189 -17.86 -7.02 1.99
N SER A 190 -18.98 -6.89 2.69
CA SER A 190 -19.49 -7.97 3.53
C SER A 190 -19.93 -9.17 2.67
N PHE A 191 -19.62 -10.37 3.15
CA PHE A 191 -20.08 -11.65 2.57
C PHE A 191 -20.80 -12.50 3.62
N SER A 192 -21.61 -13.47 3.16
CA SER A 192 -22.51 -14.27 4.00
C SER A 192 -21.89 -15.56 4.55
N CYS A 193 -20.87 -16.10 3.90
CA CYS A 193 -20.17 -17.31 4.28
C CYS A 193 -18.65 -17.12 4.22
N GLU A 194 -17.91 -17.91 4.99
CA GLU A 194 -16.44 -17.85 4.97
C GLU A 194 -15.89 -18.02 3.55
N LEU A 195 -14.96 -17.15 3.19
CA LEU A 195 -14.21 -17.30 1.94
C LEU A 195 -13.30 -18.54 2.05
N SER A 196 -13.05 -19.21 0.91
CA SER A 196 -12.14 -20.35 0.89
C SER A 196 -10.70 -19.93 1.17
N GLN A 197 -9.83 -20.87 1.54
CA GLN A 197 -8.40 -20.58 1.72
C GLN A 197 -7.72 -20.07 0.44
N ASP A 198 -8.31 -20.33 -0.72
CA ASP A 198 -7.86 -19.85 -2.03
C ASP A 198 -8.35 -18.43 -2.38
N GLN A 199 -9.20 -17.85 -1.54
CA GLN A 199 -9.77 -16.51 -1.70
C GLN A 199 -9.68 -15.74 -0.38
N LEU A 200 -8.68 -14.89 -0.25
CA LEU A 200 -8.61 -13.95 0.87
C LEU A 200 -9.20 -12.60 0.47
N SER A 201 -9.49 -11.77 1.47
CA SER A 201 -9.89 -10.38 1.22
C SER A 201 -8.74 -9.60 0.58
N CYS A 202 -7.50 -9.89 0.98
CA CYS A 202 -6.27 -9.58 0.27
C CYS A 202 -5.26 -10.72 0.54
N GLY A 203 -4.67 -11.28 -0.51
CA GLY A 203 -3.69 -12.37 -0.40
C GLY A 203 -2.42 -12.00 0.39
N ALA A 204 -1.65 -12.99 0.80
CA ALA A 204 -0.35 -12.77 1.45
C ALA A 204 0.68 -12.23 0.46
N HIS A 205 1.31 -11.09 0.78
CA HIS A 205 2.31 -10.44 -0.08
C HIS A 205 3.23 -9.52 0.72
N THR A 206 4.32 -9.08 0.08
CA THR A 206 5.10 -7.90 0.47
C THR A 206 4.80 -6.75 -0.48
N ASP A 207 4.93 -5.53 0.02
CA ASP A 207 4.84 -4.34 -0.80
C ASP A 207 6.13 -4.10 -1.57
N ASP A 208 6.03 -3.67 -2.82
CA ASP A 208 7.16 -3.47 -3.73
C ASP A 208 7.72 -2.04 -3.74
N ASN A 209 7.13 -1.14 -2.95
CA ASN A 209 7.47 0.29 -2.87
C ASN A 209 8.58 0.58 -1.85
N GLY A 210 8.76 1.86 -1.51
CA GLY A 210 9.64 2.29 -0.42
C GLY A 210 8.90 2.28 0.92
N VAL A 211 7.86 3.11 1.04
CA VAL A 211 7.04 3.27 2.24
C VAL A 211 5.57 3.09 1.89
N THR A 212 4.86 2.32 2.70
CA THR A 212 3.41 2.24 2.67
C THR A 212 2.84 2.90 3.92
N LEU A 213 1.90 3.82 3.73
CA LEU A 213 1.16 4.50 4.78
C LEU A 213 -0.31 4.09 4.69
N LEU A 214 -0.83 3.43 5.71
CA LEU A 214 -2.15 2.83 5.72
C LEU A 214 -3.01 3.40 6.85
N MET A 215 -4.12 4.04 6.47
CA MET A 215 -5.23 4.34 7.36
C MET A 215 -6.19 3.14 7.43
N GLN A 216 -6.43 2.66 8.65
CA GLN A 216 -7.38 1.59 8.92
C GLN A 216 -8.71 2.15 9.41
N GLN A 217 -9.84 1.56 8.99
CA GLN A 217 -11.13 1.88 9.58
C GLN A 217 -11.15 1.48 11.05
N GLU A 218 -11.56 2.43 11.90
CA GLU A 218 -11.68 2.20 13.34
C GLU A 218 -12.70 1.12 13.67
N GLY A 219 -12.35 0.28 14.64
CA GLY A 219 -13.19 -0.81 15.12
C GLY A 219 -13.30 -2.02 14.17
N VAL A 220 -12.64 -2.00 13.00
CA VAL A 220 -12.73 -3.08 12.01
C VAL A 220 -11.35 -3.69 11.73
N CYS A 221 -11.06 -4.82 12.39
CA CYS A 221 -9.86 -5.61 12.16
C CYS A 221 -9.89 -6.29 10.78
N GLY A 222 -8.71 -6.64 10.27
CA GLY A 222 -8.59 -7.46 9.06
C GLY A 222 -7.15 -7.62 8.58
N LEU A 223 -6.31 -6.59 8.74
CA LEU A 223 -4.88 -6.67 8.41
C LEU A 223 -4.15 -7.61 9.37
N GLN A 224 -3.38 -8.54 8.82
CA GLN A 224 -2.50 -9.43 9.57
C GLN A 224 -1.07 -9.36 9.01
N VAL A 225 -0.09 -9.37 9.91
CA VAL A 225 1.35 -9.30 9.59
C VAL A 225 2.02 -10.59 10.08
N LYS A 226 2.84 -11.21 9.23
CA LYS A 226 3.50 -12.48 9.54
C LYS A 226 4.76 -12.27 10.36
N ASN A 227 4.91 -12.93 11.50
CA ASN A 227 6.12 -12.86 12.31
C ASN A 227 7.19 -13.88 11.87
N GLY A 228 8.38 -13.81 12.47
CA GLY A 228 9.50 -14.74 12.21
C GLY A 228 9.26 -16.21 12.62
N GLN A 229 8.12 -16.53 13.25
CA GLN A 229 7.69 -17.92 13.49
C GLN A 229 6.65 -18.39 12.46
N GLY A 230 6.30 -17.56 11.49
CA GLY A 230 5.26 -17.84 10.50
C GLY A 230 3.83 -17.64 11.03
N GLU A 231 3.68 -17.05 12.22
CA GLU A 231 2.38 -16.75 12.81
C GLU A 231 1.82 -15.43 12.28
N TRP A 232 0.51 -15.37 12.06
CA TRP A 232 -0.19 -14.16 11.63
C TRP A 232 -0.64 -13.35 12.84
N ILE A 233 -0.15 -12.12 12.96
CA ILE A 233 -0.43 -11.20 14.06
C ILE A 233 -1.38 -10.11 13.56
N ASP A 234 -2.48 -9.89 14.27
CA ASP A 234 -3.45 -8.85 13.91
C ASP A 234 -2.87 -7.44 14.11
N ALA A 235 -2.95 -6.63 13.06
CA ALA A 235 -2.71 -5.20 13.14
C ALA A 235 -4.01 -4.48 13.56
N VAL A 236 -4.36 -4.60 14.85
CA VAL A 236 -5.58 -4.02 15.43
C VAL A 236 -5.64 -2.50 15.21
N PRO A 237 -6.69 -1.94 14.59
CA PRO A 237 -6.81 -0.49 14.38
C PRO A 237 -6.73 0.31 15.69
N ILE A 238 -5.89 1.36 15.70
CA ILE A 238 -5.74 2.28 16.82
C ILE A 238 -6.16 3.68 16.36
N HIS A 239 -7.09 4.30 17.08
CA HIS A 239 -7.58 5.65 16.78
C HIS A 239 -6.42 6.66 16.69
N GLY A 240 -6.45 7.52 15.67
CA GLY A 240 -5.44 8.56 15.47
C GLY A 240 -4.06 8.04 15.07
N THR A 241 -3.96 6.84 14.51
CA THR A 241 -2.69 6.28 14.03
C THR A 241 -2.73 5.90 12.55
N ILE A 242 -1.56 5.96 11.92
CA ILE A 242 -1.31 5.44 10.58
C ILE A 242 -0.40 4.21 10.72
N VAL A 243 -0.78 3.09 10.12
CA VAL A 243 0.11 1.94 9.99
C VAL A 243 1.16 2.29 8.94
N VAL A 244 2.42 2.05 9.24
CA VAL A 244 3.54 2.20 8.31
C VAL A 244 4.22 0.86 8.15
N ASN A 245 4.48 0.50 6.90
CA ASN A 245 5.36 -0.62 6.59
C ASN A 245 6.35 -0.27 5.49
N ILE A 246 7.48 -0.96 5.53
CA ILE A 246 8.49 -0.86 4.48
C ILE A 246 8.14 -1.79 3.33
N GLY A 247 8.54 -1.39 2.11
CA GLY A 247 8.51 -2.27 0.95
C GLY A 247 9.89 -2.83 0.59
N ASP A 248 9.88 -3.68 -0.44
CA ASP A 248 11.03 -4.42 -0.94
C ASP A 248 12.20 -3.49 -1.35
N LEU A 249 11.94 -2.24 -1.79
CA LEU A 249 13.00 -1.30 -2.17
C LEU A 249 13.82 -0.84 -0.96
N VAL A 250 13.17 -0.62 0.19
CA VAL A 250 13.84 -0.24 1.44
C VAL A 250 14.61 -1.40 2.03
N GLU A 251 14.10 -2.63 1.91
CA GLU A 251 14.88 -3.83 2.25
C GLU A 251 16.16 -3.92 1.40
N ARG A 252 16.08 -3.66 0.09
CA ARG A 252 17.26 -3.65 -0.81
C ARG A 252 18.27 -2.56 -0.46
N TRP A 253 17.81 -1.31 -0.27
CA TRP A 253 18.67 -0.20 0.13
C TRP A 253 19.40 -0.50 1.44
N SER A 254 18.68 -1.01 2.44
CA SER A 254 19.24 -1.36 3.75
C SER A 254 20.01 -2.69 3.75
N ASN A 255 20.28 -3.30 2.60
CA ASN A 255 20.99 -4.58 2.48
C ASN A 255 20.39 -5.71 3.34
N GLY A 256 19.07 -5.70 3.53
CA GLY A 256 18.36 -6.69 4.34
C GLY A 256 18.41 -6.43 5.84
N HIS A 257 18.89 -5.27 6.30
CA HIS A 257 18.78 -4.86 7.70
C HIS A 257 17.34 -4.56 8.08
N PHE A 258 16.60 -3.88 7.21
CA PHE A 258 15.15 -3.75 7.36
C PHE A 258 14.43 -4.88 6.62
N LYS A 259 13.25 -5.29 7.12
CA LYS A 259 12.50 -6.45 6.62
C LYS A 259 11.15 -6.07 6.03
N ALA A 260 10.98 -6.25 4.72
CA ALA A 260 9.69 -6.19 4.07
C ALA A 260 8.90 -7.43 4.49
N THR A 261 7.85 -7.22 5.28
CA THR A 261 7.19 -8.31 5.98
C THR A 261 5.90 -8.70 5.27
N GLU A 262 5.69 -10.01 5.11
CA GLU A 262 4.47 -10.53 4.50
C GLU A 262 3.24 -10.11 5.32
N HIS A 263 2.23 -9.62 4.64
CA HIS A 263 0.97 -9.22 5.24
C HIS A 263 -0.20 -9.64 4.35
N ARG A 264 -1.39 -9.75 4.94
CA ARG A 264 -2.64 -10.14 4.25
C ARG A 264 -3.83 -9.45 4.88
N VAL A 265 -5.00 -9.51 4.22
CA VAL A 265 -6.26 -9.08 4.82
C VAL A 265 -7.24 -10.25 4.86
N LEU A 266 -7.77 -10.53 6.05
CA LEU A 266 -8.79 -11.55 6.29
C LEU A 266 -10.00 -10.90 6.97
N MET A 267 -11.08 -10.76 6.22
CA MET A 267 -12.35 -10.27 6.77
C MET A 267 -13.19 -11.42 7.33
N GLN A 268 -14.06 -11.08 8.30
CA GLN A 268 -15.05 -12.00 8.85
C GLN A 268 -16.39 -11.86 8.11
N PRO A 269 -17.20 -12.93 7.99
CA PRO A 269 -18.54 -12.84 7.44
C PRO A 269 -19.39 -11.77 8.14
N GLY A 270 -20.20 -11.04 7.38
CA GLY A 270 -21.07 -9.99 7.90
C GLY A 270 -20.39 -8.64 8.20
N VAL A 271 -19.08 -8.51 7.95
CA VAL A 271 -18.31 -7.29 8.22
C VAL A 271 -17.81 -6.70 6.91
N GLU A 272 -18.09 -5.42 6.69
CA GLU A 272 -17.45 -4.64 5.64
C GLU A 272 -16.29 -3.82 6.20
N ARG A 273 -15.29 -3.50 5.38
CA ARG A 273 -14.13 -2.70 5.78
C ARG A 273 -13.71 -1.73 4.69
N TYR A 274 -13.29 -0.54 5.12
CA TYR A 274 -12.63 0.46 4.28
C TYR A 274 -11.20 0.68 4.74
N SER A 275 -10.30 0.98 3.82
CA SER A 275 -8.96 1.48 4.11
C SER A 275 -8.47 2.44 3.03
N ALA A 276 -7.64 3.39 3.42
CA ALA A 276 -6.95 4.30 2.52
C ALA A 276 -5.44 4.09 2.67
N ILE A 277 -4.75 3.89 1.55
CA ILE A 277 -3.33 3.56 1.51
C ILE A 277 -2.63 4.57 0.61
N VAL A 278 -1.42 4.99 0.99
CA VAL A 278 -0.49 5.66 0.07
C VAL A 278 0.76 4.81 -0.04
N PHE A 279 1.07 4.41 -1.27
CA PHE A 279 2.32 3.78 -1.62
C PHE A 279 3.28 4.87 -2.11
N HIS A 280 4.42 5.00 -1.44
CA HIS A 280 5.46 5.97 -1.78
C HIS A 280 6.70 5.26 -2.29
N THR A 281 6.99 5.47 -3.57
CA THR A 281 8.12 4.87 -4.27
C THR A 281 9.05 5.99 -4.76
N PRO A 282 10.35 5.73 -4.87
CA PRO A 282 11.29 6.59 -5.58
C PRO A 282 10.86 7.01 -6.97
N ASP A 283 11.59 7.99 -7.52
CA ASP A 283 11.51 8.37 -8.93
C ASP A 283 11.68 7.13 -9.82
N TYR A 284 11.01 7.10 -10.97
CA TYR A 284 10.99 5.93 -11.85
C TYR A 284 12.40 5.43 -12.19
N HIS A 285 13.29 6.37 -12.55
CA HIS A 285 14.65 6.07 -12.99
C HIS A 285 15.66 6.00 -11.83
N ALA A 286 15.20 6.02 -10.57
CA ALA A 286 16.07 5.86 -9.42
C ALA A 286 16.74 4.47 -9.43
N THR A 287 18.07 4.47 -9.29
CA THR A 287 18.83 3.24 -9.02
C THR A 287 18.69 2.88 -7.56
N ILE A 288 18.26 1.64 -7.31
CA ILE A 288 18.14 1.05 -5.97
C ILE A 288 19.32 0.10 -5.77
N GLU A 289 20.27 0.52 -4.94
CA GLU A 289 21.48 -0.23 -4.59
C GLU A 289 21.80 -0.08 -3.09
N CYS A 290 22.60 -0.99 -2.53
CA CYS A 290 22.96 -0.95 -1.11
C CYS A 290 23.50 0.43 -0.69
N CYS A 291 22.86 1.06 0.31
CA CYS A 291 23.29 2.34 0.87
C CYS A 291 24.03 2.19 2.22
N VAL A 292 24.18 0.96 2.72
CA VAL A 292 24.89 0.69 3.97
C VAL A 292 26.40 0.66 3.70
N LYS A 293 27.12 1.52 4.41
CA LYS A 293 28.56 1.71 4.22
C LYS A 293 29.34 0.44 4.61
N ASP A 294 30.40 0.15 3.85
CA ASP A 294 31.36 -0.93 4.11
C ASP A 294 30.76 -2.35 4.05
N GLU A 295 29.55 -2.51 3.50
CA GLU A 295 28.91 -3.81 3.26
C GLU A 295 28.95 -4.22 1.78
N ILE A 296 29.08 -5.52 1.55
CA ILE A 296 28.92 -6.11 0.21
C ILE A 296 27.42 -6.16 -0.11
N PRO A 297 26.96 -5.62 -1.25
CA PRO A 297 25.55 -5.70 -1.65
C PRO A 297 25.08 -7.16 -1.78
N LYS A 298 24.00 -7.52 -1.06
CA LYS A 298 23.32 -8.83 -1.17
C LYS A 298 22.41 -8.90 -2.38
N TYR A 299 21.92 -7.75 -2.84
CA TYR A 299 21.00 -7.63 -3.96
C TYR A 299 21.67 -6.87 -5.11
N PRO A 300 21.42 -7.24 -6.37
CA PRO A 300 21.87 -6.46 -7.51
C PRO A 300 21.14 -5.12 -7.56
N ALA A 301 21.82 -4.10 -8.11
CA ALA A 301 21.20 -2.81 -8.40
C ALA A 301 20.05 -2.96 -9.41
N ILE A 302 18.97 -2.23 -9.20
CA ILE A 302 17.77 -2.23 -10.05
C ILE A 302 17.26 -0.82 -10.29
N ILE A 303 16.41 -0.64 -11.31
CA ILE A 303 15.65 0.60 -11.52
C ILE A 303 14.29 0.47 -10.83
N ALA A 304 13.93 1.47 -10.00
CA ALA A 304 12.72 1.43 -9.19
C ALA A 304 11.44 1.21 -10.00
N GLY A 305 11.27 1.99 -11.07
CA GLY A 305 10.09 1.94 -11.93
C GLY A 305 9.90 0.60 -12.64
N ASP A 306 10.99 -0.01 -13.11
CA ASP A 306 10.94 -1.33 -13.75
C ASP A 306 10.55 -2.42 -12.74
N PHE A 307 11.04 -2.32 -11.49
CA PHE A 307 10.72 -3.26 -10.43
C PHE A 307 9.22 -3.24 -10.08
N ILE A 308 8.65 -2.05 -9.88
CA ILE A 308 7.20 -1.87 -9.61
C ILE A 308 6.36 -2.38 -10.77
N LYS A 309 6.73 -2.05 -12.01
CA LYS A 309 5.95 -2.45 -13.19
C LYS A 309 5.91 -3.98 -13.33
N ASN A 310 7.06 -4.65 -13.18
CA ASN A 310 7.15 -6.11 -13.27
C ASN A 310 6.34 -6.81 -12.17
N ARG A 311 6.33 -6.26 -10.95
CA ARG A 311 5.53 -6.78 -9.83
C ARG A 311 4.04 -6.56 -10.04
N GLY A 312 3.62 -5.36 -10.46
CA GLY A 312 2.23 -5.05 -10.80
C GLY A 312 1.67 -5.93 -11.92
N GLU A 313 2.48 -6.26 -12.93
CA GLU A 313 2.11 -7.22 -13.99
C GLU A 313 1.93 -8.64 -13.45
N ALA A 314 2.77 -9.08 -12.52
CA ALA A 314 2.65 -10.39 -11.89
C ALA A 314 1.32 -10.57 -11.12
N HIS A 315 0.84 -9.51 -10.45
CA HIS A 315 -0.45 -9.50 -9.73
C HIS A 315 -1.68 -9.39 -10.65
N SER A 316 -1.45 -9.20 -11.96
CA SER A 316 -2.48 -9.00 -12.98
C SER A 316 -2.58 -10.16 -13.98
N LYS A 317 -1.89 -11.29 -13.74
CA LYS A 317 -1.83 -12.41 -14.69
C LYS A 317 -3.21 -13.05 -14.97
N PRO A 318 -3.58 -13.28 -16.24
CA PRO A 318 -4.81 -13.99 -16.61
C PRO A 318 -4.80 -15.48 -16.21
N LEU A 319 -5.99 -16.08 -16.06
CA LEU A 319 -6.19 -17.47 -15.62
C LEU A 319 -5.57 -18.53 -16.55
N ASP A 320 -5.50 -18.24 -17.85
CA ASP A 320 -5.04 -19.17 -18.89
C ASP A 320 -3.51 -19.34 -18.95
N GLN A 321 -2.77 -18.56 -18.17
CA GLN A 321 -1.30 -18.64 -18.05
C GLN A 321 -0.82 -19.49 -16.86
N TRP A 322 -1.75 -20.14 -16.16
CA TRP A 322 -1.48 -21.10 -15.08
C TRP A 322 -1.63 -22.54 -15.58
N THR A 323 -0.89 -23.47 -14.98
CA THR A 323 -0.73 -24.85 -15.49
C THR A 323 -2.06 -25.62 -15.53
N ASP A 324 -2.20 -26.64 -16.40
CA ASP A 324 -3.45 -27.40 -16.58
C ASP A 324 -4.01 -28.04 -15.28
N ASN A 325 -3.16 -28.25 -14.27
CA ASN A 325 -3.59 -28.72 -12.94
C ASN A 325 -4.29 -27.64 -12.09
N GLU A 326 -4.22 -26.37 -12.50
CA GLU A 326 -4.78 -25.19 -11.81
C GLU A 326 -6.05 -24.65 -12.50
N GLN A 327 -6.36 -25.13 -13.71
CA GLN A 327 -7.48 -24.67 -14.55
C GLN A 327 -8.82 -25.38 -14.29
N ASN A 328 -8.82 -26.49 -13.54
CA ASN A 328 -10.06 -27.19 -13.19
C ASN A 328 -10.66 -26.60 -11.93
N LEU A 329 -11.57 -25.64 -12.08
CA LEU A 329 -12.75 -25.34 -11.23
C LEU A 329 -13.33 -23.99 -11.69
N ILE A 330 -14.58 -24.02 -12.21
CA ILE A 330 -15.54 -22.92 -12.46
C ILE A 330 -14.88 -21.56 -12.74
N SER A 331 -14.96 -21.09 -13.99
CA SER A 331 -14.31 -19.86 -14.44
C SER A 331 -14.50 -18.73 -13.43
N ALA A 332 -13.41 -18.07 -13.05
CA ALA A 332 -13.48 -17.03 -12.02
C ALA A 332 -14.47 -15.89 -12.40
N GLU A 333 -14.84 -15.78 -13.68
CA GLU A 333 -15.96 -14.96 -14.15
C GLU A 333 -17.33 -15.46 -13.66
N GLU A 334 -17.64 -16.76 -13.75
CA GLU A 334 -18.90 -17.32 -13.21
C GLU A 334 -18.98 -17.22 -11.68
N TYR A 335 -17.85 -17.42 -10.99
CA TYR A 335 -17.78 -17.24 -9.54
C TYR A 335 -17.86 -15.76 -9.12
N SER A 336 -17.19 -14.86 -9.85
CA SER A 336 -17.33 -13.41 -9.67
C SER A 336 -18.75 -12.94 -9.99
N LEU A 337 -19.41 -13.48 -11.01
CA LEU A 337 -20.81 -13.19 -11.35
C LEU A 337 -21.78 -13.67 -10.27
N LYS A 338 -21.55 -14.85 -9.67
CA LYS A 338 -22.33 -15.32 -8.50
C LYS A 338 -22.14 -14.42 -7.28
N LEU A 339 -20.91 -14.02 -6.97
CA LEU A 339 -20.63 -13.09 -5.87
C LEU A 339 -21.19 -11.69 -6.14
N ARG A 340 -21.19 -11.22 -7.39
CA ARG A 340 -21.83 -9.96 -7.82
C ARG A 340 -23.36 -10.01 -7.67
N ALA A 341 -23.98 -11.18 -7.87
CA ALA A 341 -25.42 -11.35 -7.67
C ALA A 341 -25.84 -11.25 -6.19
N ASP A 342 -24.99 -11.69 -5.26
CA ASP A 342 -25.26 -11.60 -3.82
C ASP A 342 -25.14 -10.16 -3.27
N VAL A 343 -24.23 -9.34 -3.81
CA VAL A 343 -24.11 -7.92 -3.43
C VAL A 343 -25.27 -7.09 -3.99
N ASN A 344 -25.74 -7.40 -5.20
CA ASN A 344 -26.83 -6.68 -5.86
C ASN A 344 -28.23 -6.96 -5.27
N GLN A 345 -28.39 -7.93 -4.37
CA GLN A 345 -29.68 -8.17 -3.68
C GLN A 345 -29.86 -7.36 -2.39
N LYS A 346 -28.86 -6.56 -1.97
CA LYS A 346 -28.89 -5.78 -0.73
C LYS A 346 -28.91 -4.25 -0.92
N HIS A 347 -29.04 -3.76 -2.15
CA HIS A 347 -29.18 -2.33 -2.44
C HIS A 347 -30.53 -2.00 -3.07
#